data_AF-A0A0M0LPM6-F1
#
_entry.id   AF-A0A0M0LPM6-F1
#
_cell.length_a   1.000
_cell.length_b   1.000
_cell.length_c   1.000
_cell.angle_alpha   90.00
_cell.angle_beta   90.00
_cell.angle_gamma   90.00
#
_symmetry.space_group_name_H-M   'P 1'
#
loop_
_entity.id
_entity.type
_entity.pdbx_description
1 polymer ?
#
loop_
_entity_poly.entity_id
_entity_poly.type
_entity_poly.pdbx_seq_one_letter_code
_entity_poly.pdbx_strand_id
1 'polypeptide(L)'
;RNASPATVSRAGIIYVSLADLGWQPYYVSWLKEIKRPKAEDDLLSKLFDKVVTAIFELLLFECSPCMYNTPIVLLTSMCTTLYQLLLDAGKENAQLDLAQVERSFLYSL
;
A
#
# COMPACT_ATOMS: atom_id res chain seq x y z
N ARG A 1 26.96 -2.08 -1.65
CA ARG A 1 27.50 -3.46 -1.76
C ARG A 1 28.99 -3.43 -1.41
N ASN A 2 29.36 -3.20 -0.14
CA ASN A 2 30.76 -3.03 0.25
C ASN A 2 31.10 -3.93 1.45
N ALA A 3 31.32 -5.21 1.21
CA ALA A 3 31.92 -6.14 2.18
C ALA A 3 32.86 -7.08 1.42
N SER A 4 34.03 -7.40 2.01
CA SER A 4 34.98 -8.31 1.36
C SER A 4 34.44 -9.76 1.38
N PRO A 5 34.67 -10.57 0.34
CA PRO A 5 34.18 -11.96 0.27
C PRO A 5 34.53 -12.82 1.50
N ALA A 6 35.64 -12.51 2.18
CA ALA A 6 36.08 -13.19 3.39
C ALA A 6 35.21 -12.91 4.63
N THR A 7 34.57 -11.74 4.72
CA THR A 7 33.69 -11.37 5.85
C THR A 7 32.30 -11.97 5.69
N VAL A 8 31.84 -12.11 4.45
CA VAL A 8 30.51 -12.66 4.13
C VAL A 8 30.48 -14.19 4.05
N SER A 9 31.62 -14.89 4.12
CA SER A 9 31.65 -16.36 4.10
C SER A 9 31.28 -17.00 5.44
N ARG A 10 31.36 -16.26 6.55
CA ARG A 10 31.02 -16.74 7.90
C ARG A 10 29.58 -16.42 8.33
N ALA A 11 28.86 -15.60 7.57
CA ALA A 11 27.47 -15.26 7.83
C ALA A 11 26.56 -15.91 6.78
N GLY A 12 25.44 -16.49 7.20
CA GLY A 12 24.39 -16.91 6.26
C GLY A 12 23.74 -15.68 5.64
N ILE A 13 23.96 -15.45 4.34
CA ILE A 13 23.29 -14.36 3.61
C ILE A 13 21.99 -14.91 3.03
N ILE A 14 20.87 -14.32 3.42
CA ILE A 14 19.57 -14.59 2.80
C ILE A 14 19.30 -13.44 1.83
N TYR A 15 19.28 -13.76 0.54
CA TYR A 15 18.83 -12.83 -0.50
C TYR A 15 17.32 -12.96 -0.62
N VAL A 16 16.61 -11.87 -0.39
CA VAL A 16 15.16 -11.80 -0.57
C VAL A 16 14.88 -10.95 -1.78
N SER A 17 14.12 -11.47 -2.76
CA SER A 17 13.69 -10.68 -3.91
C SER A 17 12.48 -9.83 -3.54
N LEU A 18 12.40 -8.63 -4.12
CA LEU A 18 11.20 -7.80 -4.03
C LEU A 18 9.99 -8.48 -4.69
N ALA A 19 10.22 -9.35 -5.68
CA ALA A 19 9.18 -10.15 -6.30
C ALA A 19 8.58 -11.20 -5.34
N ASP A 20 9.37 -11.68 -4.37
CA ASP A 20 8.94 -12.73 -3.43
C ASP A 20 8.02 -12.16 -2.32
N LEU A 21 8.23 -10.90 -1.93
CA LEU A 21 7.39 -10.23 -0.93
C LEU A 21 6.16 -9.58 -1.57
N GLY A 22 6.32 -8.96 -2.74
CA GLY A 22 5.26 -8.20 -3.40
C GLY A 22 4.75 -7.01 -2.58
N TRP A 23 3.77 -6.29 -3.13
CA TRP A 23 3.10 -5.17 -2.46
C TRP A 23 1.80 -5.61 -1.77
N GLN A 24 1.26 -6.78 -2.11
CA GLN A 24 -0.05 -7.21 -1.61
C GLN A 24 -0.10 -7.51 -0.11
N PRO A 25 0.89 -8.23 0.47
CA PRO A 25 0.87 -8.52 1.91
C PRO A 25 0.83 -7.26 2.77
N TYR A 26 1.41 -6.15 2.28
CA TYR A 26 1.45 -4.88 2.98
C TYR A 26 0.05 -4.30 3.21
N TYR A 27 -0.76 -4.09 2.16
CA TYR A 27 -2.09 -3.50 2.36
C TYR A 27 -3.02 -4.45 3.12
N VAL A 28 -2.87 -5.77 2.94
CA VAL A 28 -3.64 -6.77 3.71
C VAL A 28 -3.32 -6.67 5.20
N SER A 29 -2.05 -6.51 5.58
CA SER A 29 -1.70 -6.26 6.99
C SER A 29 -2.24 -4.91 7.47
N TRP A 30 -2.13 -3.87 6.64
CA TRP A 30 -2.59 -2.54 6.99
C TRP A 30 -4.09 -2.50 7.26
N LEU A 31 -4.93 -3.09 6.39
CA LEU A 31 -6.38 -3.19 6.58
C LEU A 31 -6.76 -3.85 7.91
N LYS A 32 -6.04 -4.91 8.29
CA LYS A 32 -6.24 -5.59 9.58
C LYS A 32 -5.90 -4.70 10.79
N GLU A 33 -4.94 -3.79 10.65
CA GLU A 33 -4.51 -2.90 11.74
C GLU A 33 -5.50 -1.76 12.01
N ILE A 34 -6.12 -1.20 10.97
CA ILE A 34 -7.03 -0.04 11.08
C ILE A 34 -8.38 -0.37 11.73
N LYS A 35 -8.76 -1.66 11.80
CA LYS A 35 -9.97 -2.17 12.49
C LYS A 35 -11.24 -1.34 12.22
N ARG A 36 -11.65 -1.29 10.95
CA ARG A 36 -12.86 -0.58 10.51
C ARG A 36 -14.09 -1.51 10.53
N PRO A 37 -15.33 -0.97 10.44
CA PRO A 37 -16.53 -1.78 10.28
C PRO A 37 -16.40 -2.72 9.08
N LYS A 38 -16.95 -3.94 9.21
CA LYS A 38 -16.81 -5.00 8.19
C LYS A 38 -17.21 -4.56 6.78
N ALA A 39 -18.26 -3.74 6.65
CA ALA A 39 -18.70 -3.22 5.36
C ALA A 39 -17.66 -2.30 4.70
N GLU A 40 -16.96 -1.48 5.47
CA GLU A 40 -15.88 -0.62 4.97
C GLU A 40 -14.65 -1.44 4.61
N ASP A 41 -14.30 -2.43 5.44
CA ASP A 41 -13.14 -3.31 5.21
C ASP A 41 -13.31 -4.15 3.93
N ASP A 42 -14.49 -4.76 3.75
CA ASP A 42 -14.84 -5.53 2.54
C ASP A 42 -14.81 -4.65 1.28
N LEU A 43 -15.21 -3.38 1.39
CA LEU A 43 -15.17 -2.41 0.30
C LEU A 43 -13.74 -2.00 -0.03
N LEU A 44 -12.95 -1.61 0.97
CA LEU A 44 -11.55 -1.23 0.81
C LEU A 44 -10.74 -2.38 0.22
N SER A 45 -10.90 -3.61 0.72
CA SER A 45 -10.21 -4.78 0.16
C SER A 45 -10.46 -4.94 -1.34
N LYS A 46 -11.71 -4.78 -1.80
CA LYS A 46 -12.06 -4.85 -3.23
C LYS A 46 -11.43 -3.70 -4.03
N LEU A 47 -11.41 -2.50 -3.47
CA LEU A 47 -10.83 -1.32 -4.13
C LEU A 47 -9.31 -1.46 -4.25
N PHE A 48 -8.63 -1.93 -3.20
CA PHE A 48 -7.19 -2.22 -3.26
C PHE A 48 -6.88 -3.22 -4.37
N ASP A 49 -7.58 -4.36 -4.42
CA ASP A 49 -7.31 -5.40 -5.43
C ASP A 49 -7.53 -4.89 -6.86
N LYS A 50 -8.62 -4.16 -7.10
CA LYS A 50 -8.99 -3.72 -8.45
C LYS A 50 -8.16 -2.52 -8.91
N VAL A 51 -8.01 -1.51 -8.05
CA VAL A 51 -7.48 -0.20 -8.45
C VAL A 51 -5.97 -0.16 -8.33
N VAL A 52 -5.40 -0.69 -7.26
CA VAL A 52 -3.94 -0.65 -7.04
C VAL A 52 -3.20 -1.50 -8.08
N THR A 53 -3.76 -2.67 -8.42
CA THR A 53 -3.21 -3.51 -9.51
C THR A 53 -3.18 -2.75 -10.84
N ALA A 54 -4.31 -2.15 -11.23
CA ALA A 54 -4.42 -1.40 -12.47
C ALA A 54 -3.50 -0.17 -12.51
N ILE A 55 -3.35 0.54 -11.40
CA ILE A 55 -2.45 1.70 -11.31
C ILE A 55 -1.00 1.28 -11.43
N PHE A 56 -0.58 0.19 -10.79
CA PHE A 56 0.79 -0.28 -10.93
C PHE A 56 1.10 -0.75 -12.35
N GLU A 57 0.16 -1.42 -13.01
CA GLU A 57 0.30 -1.77 -14.43
C GLU A 57 0.43 -0.53 -15.30
N LEU A 58 -0.45 0.46 -15.14
CA LEU A 58 -0.39 1.72 -15.89
C LEU A 58 0.91 2.50 -15.63
N LEU A 59 1.38 2.53 -14.38
CA LEU A 59 2.64 3.18 -14.03
C LEU A 59 3.86 2.47 -14.64
N LEU A 60 3.81 1.15 -14.77
CA LEU A 60 4.91 0.35 -15.35
C LEU A 60 4.93 0.40 -16.87
N PHE A 61 3.76 0.42 -17.52
CA PHE A 61 3.64 0.29 -18.97
C PHE A 61 3.42 1.62 -19.70
N GLU A 62 2.74 2.59 -19.09
CA GLU A 62 2.31 3.82 -19.78
C GLU A 62 3.02 5.07 -19.25
N CYS A 63 3.56 5.04 -18.03
CA CYS A 63 4.20 6.20 -17.41
C CYS A 63 5.73 6.11 -17.40
N SER A 64 6.39 7.24 -17.64
CA SER A 64 7.82 7.41 -17.40
C SER A 64 8.03 8.29 -16.16
N PRO A 65 8.19 7.71 -14.95
CA PRO A 65 8.36 8.50 -13.75
C PRO A 65 9.70 9.26 -13.79
N CYS A 66 9.68 10.54 -13.43
CA CYS A 66 10.89 11.38 -13.40
C CYS A 66 11.92 10.94 -12.34
N MET A 67 11.50 10.11 -11.38
CA MET A 67 12.33 9.58 -10.29
C MET A 67 12.07 8.09 -10.10
N TYR A 68 13.07 7.36 -9.61
CA TYR A 68 12.91 5.95 -9.27
C TYR A 68 11.86 5.79 -8.17
N ASN A 69 10.78 5.08 -8.46
CA ASN A 69 9.73 4.77 -7.51
C ASN A 69 9.59 3.25 -7.38
N THR A 70 9.54 2.76 -6.14
CA THR A 70 9.25 1.34 -5.87
C THR A 70 7.79 1.21 -5.46
N PRO A 71 7.02 0.23 -5.97
CA PRO A 71 5.60 0.08 -5.69
C PRO A 71 5.21 0.18 -4.21
N ILE A 72 6.03 -0.39 -3.33
CA ILE A 72 5.79 -0.35 -1.88
C ILE A 72 5.81 1.07 -1.29
N VAL A 73 6.63 1.97 -1.84
CA VAL A 73 6.72 3.36 -1.37
C VAL A 73 5.44 4.10 -1.73
N LEU A 74 4.97 3.95 -2.97
CA LEU A 74 3.71 4.55 -3.42
C LEU A 74 2.53 4.04 -2.59
N LEU A 75 2.47 2.74 -2.35
CA LEU A 75 1.43 2.13 -1.53
C LEU A 75 1.49 2.62 -0.08
N THR A 76 2.69 2.80 0.48
CA THR A 76 2.87 3.32 1.84
C THR A 76 2.39 4.77 1.94
N SER A 77 2.71 5.63 0.96
CA SER A 77 2.21 7.01 0.94
C SER A 77 0.69 7.06 0.80
N MET A 78 0.11 6.23 -0.07
CA MET A 78 -1.34 6.15 -0.28
C MET A 78 -2.07 5.66 0.99
N CYS A 79 -1.57 4.61 1.64
CA CYS A 79 -2.15 4.11 2.90
C CYS A 79 -2.06 5.14 4.03
N THR A 80 -0.97 5.91 4.11
CA THR A 80 -0.82 6.92 5.16
C THR A 80 -1.73 8.12 4.94
N THR A 81 -1.87 8.62 3.70
CA THR A 81 -2.83 9.70 3.38
C THR A 81 -4.28 9.25 3.60
N LEU A 82 -4.62 8.04 3.15
CA LEU A 82 -5.94 7.44 3.37
C LEU A 82 -6.26 7.33 4.86
N TYR A 83 -5.32 6.85 5.68
CA TYR A 83 -5.50 6.75 7.12
C TYR A 83 -5.82 8.11 7.76
N GLN A 84 -5.10 9.17 7.38
CA GLN A 84 -5.36 10.52 7.90
C GLN A 84 -6.74 11.02 7.49
N LEU A 85 -7.16 10.80 6.24
CA LEU A 85 -8.48 11.22 5.75
C LEU A 85 -9.62 10.46 6.46
N LEU A 86 -9.46 9.16 6.69
CA LEU A 86 -10.44 8.35 7.40
C LEU A 86 -10.53 8.69 8.90
N LEU A 87 -9.42 9.12 9.50
CA LEU A 87 -9.41 9.65 10.86
C LEU A 87 -10.14 10.99 10.95
N ASP A 88 -9.91 11.88 10.00
CA ASP A 88 -10.53 13.21 10.02
C ASP A 88 -12.04 13.13 9.78
N ALA A 89 -12.44 12.32 8.79
CA ALA A 89 -13.85 12.08 8.50
C ALA A 89 -14.58 11.39 9.67
N GLY A 90 -13.88 10.56 10.46
CA GLY A 90 -14.41 9.93 11.67
C GLY A 90 -14.56 10.86 12.87
N LYS A 91 -13.88 12.02 12.90
CA LYS A 91 -14.10 13.06 13.92
C LYS A 91 -15.37 13.86 13.65
N GLU A 92 -15.68 14.09 12.38
CA GLU A 92 -16.85 14.89 11.96
C GLU A 92 -18.14 14.06 11.94
N ASN A 93 -18.07 12.78 11.54
CA ASN A 93 -19.21 11.88 11.47
C ASN A 93 -18.93 10.56 12.20
N ALA A 94 -19.77 10.18 13.16
CA ALA A 94 -19.64 8.95 13.94
C ALA A 94 -19.84 7.66 13.10
N GLN A 95 -20.43 7.78 11.90
CA GLN A 95 -20.60 6.69 10.96
C GLN A 95 -20.42 7.21 9.53
N LEU A 96 -19.38 6.73 8.85
CA LEU A 96 -19.06 7.13 7.49
C LEU A 96 -19.93 6.35 6.50
N ASP A 97 -20.49 7.06 5.53
CA ASP A 97 -21.19 6.42 4.41
C ASP A 97 -20.17 5.72 3.50
N LEU A 98 -20.57 4.61 2.87
CA LEU A 98 -19.70 3.84 1.97
C LEU A 98 -19.20 4.72 0.82
N ALA A 99 -20.05 5.60 0.28
CA ALA A 99 -19.66 6.53 -0.77
C ALA A 99 -18.59 7.53 -0.33
N GLN A 100 -18.56 7.91 0.95
CA GLN A 100 -17.52 8.78 1.49
C GLN A 100 -16.19 8.03 1.61
N VAL A 101 -16.21 6.75 2.01
CA VAL A 101 -15.03 5.89 2.04
C VAL A 101 -14.46 5.69 0.63
N GLU A 102 -15.29 5.44 -0.37
CA GLU A 102 -14.84 5.35 -1.78
C GLU A 102 -14.18 6.65 -2.25
N ARG A 103 -14.78 7.80 -1.94
CA ARG A 103 -14.21 9.11 -2.31
C ARG A 103 -12.87 9.36 -1.63
N SER A 104 -12.75 9.07 -0.33
CA SER A 104 -11.49 9.19 0.40
C SER A 104 -10.41 8.26 -0.17
N PHE A 105 -10.79 7.04 -0.57
CA PHE A 105 -9.89 6.12 -1.25
C PHE A 105 -9.39 6.70 -2.57
N LEU A 106 -10.29 7.16 -3.44
CA LEU A 106 -9.93 7.75 -4.74
C LEU A 106 -9.05 8.99 -4.61
N TYR A 107 -9.24 9.78 -3.56
CA TYR A 107 -8.40 10.96 -3.29
C TYR A 107 -7.00 10.60 -2.81
N SER A 108 -6.82 9.43 -2.20
CA SER A 108 -5.52 8.97 -1.68
C SER A 108 -4.59 8.39 -2.74
N LEU A 109 -5.14 8.00 -3.90
CA LEU A 109 -4.42 7.47 -5.08
C LEU A 109 -3.49 8.52 -5.71
#